data_AF-A0AAW0H557-F1
#
_entry.id   AF-A0AAW0H557-F1
#
_cell.length_a   1.000
_cell.length_b   1.000
_cell.length_c   1.000
_cell.angle_alpha   90.00
_cell.angle_beta   90.00
_cell.angle_gamma   90.00
#
_symmetry.space_group_name_H-M   'P 1'
#
loop_
_entity.id
_entity.type
_entity.pdbx_description
1 polymer ?
#
loop_
_entity_poly.entity_id
_entity_poly.type
_entity_poly.pdbx_seq_one_letter_code
_entity_poly.pdbx_strand_id
1 'polypeptide(L)'
;MPSRLRKTRKLRGHVSHGHGRMCKHRKHPGGRRNAGGIRHHRINFDKYHPGYFRKVGMRHYHFKRNQSFCPTVNLNKLWLLVRGTRKTSTPTSVTEQEQQMNEVDTLTLQPQMMTQERNELRGILANYTNKDLNNRLNFELEMVNMEHKKVMLDLQKFPKEIRETLYKCKELTEETVSYSILHNQLLSERTQLKEKVSMLREENRKLRREQISLQESCEKVKNLCDEAHEKIYELCAEERQRLDKFGLPLEMQKCSLSYKSTLPGAVIRTIDLSHSDRFENLQHDLELATVQDESLLQTDLLKQ
;
A
#
# COMPACT_ATOMS: atom_id res chain seq x y z
N MET A 1 51.84 -17.71 10.66
CA MET A 1 50.76 -16.70 10.50
C MET A 1 49.68 -17.16 9.51
N PRO A 2 48.38 -17.01 9.84
CA PRO A 2 47.26 -17.46 9.00
C PRO A 2 46.96 -16.57 7.78
N SER A 3 47.46 -15.32 7.78
CA SER A 3 47.24 -14.35 6.69
C SER A 3 47.72 -14.83 5.31
N ARG A 4 48.71 -15.74 5.26
CA ARG A 4 49.23 -16.33 4.01
C ARG A 4 48.19 -17.12 3.21
N LEU A 5 47.19 -17.70 3.88
CA LEU A 5 46.19 -18.58 3.27
C LEU A 5 44.95 -17.81 2.75
N ARG A 6 44.83 -16.50 3.03
CA ARG A 6 43.69 -15.70 2.56
C ARG A 6 43.73 -15.51 1.05
N LYS A 7 42.57 -15.67 0.39
CA LYS A 7 42.40 -15.46 -1.08
C LYS A 7 42.95 -14.11 -1.55
N THR A 8 42.89 -13.07 -0.71
CA THR A 8 43.47 -11.73 -0.99
C THR A 8 44.98 -11.75 -1.29
N ARG A 9 45.75 -12.70 -0.75
CA ARG A 9 47.18 -12.82 -1.09
C ARG A 9 47.41 -13.33 -2.52
N LYS A 10 46.54 -14.21 -3.02
CA LYS A 10 46.57 -14.74 -4.39
C LYS A 10 46.06 -13.74 -5.45
N LEU A 11 45.31 -12.72 -5.02
CA LEU A 11 44.69 -11.72 -5.92
C LEU A 11 45.55 -10.45 -6.13
N ARG A 12 46.76 -10.40 -5.55
CA ARG A 12 47.72 -9.31 -5.81
C ARG A 12 48.11 -9.31 -7.30
N GLY A 13 48.23 -8.12 -7.90
CA GLY A 13 48.44 -7.96 -9.35
C GLY A 13 47.16 -8.02 -10.18
N HIS A 14 46.06 -8.63 -9.70
CA HIS A 14 44.79 -8.66 -10.43
C HIS A 14 43.99 -7.36 -10.24
N VAL A 15 43.80 -6.62 -11.33
CA VAL A 15 43.16 -5.29 -11.41
C VAL A 15 41.84 -5.16 -10.64
N SER A 16 40.97 -6.19 -10.67
CA SER A 16 39.64 -6.15 -10.06
C SER A 16 39.51 -6.92 -8.74
N HIS A 17 40.59 -7.51 -8.21
CA HIS A 17 40.58 -8.30 -6.97
C HIS A 17 39.47 -9.38 -6.91
N GLY A 18 39.10 -9.95 -8.07
CA GLY A 18 38.06 -10.99 -8.17
C GLY A 18 36.61 -10.50 -8.26
N HIS A 19 36.35 -9.18 -8.25
CA HIS A 19 34.99 -8.62 -8.33
C HIS A 19 34.51 -8.25 -9.75
N GLY A 20 35.22 -8.71 -10.79
CA GLY A 20 34.90 -8.41 -12.20
C GLY A 20 35.27 -6.99 -12.65
N ARG A 21 35.42 -6.78 -13.97
CA ARG A 21 35.85 -5.48 -14.52
C ARG A 21 34.70 -4.47 -14.68
N MET A 22 33.49 -4.92 -15.02
CA MET A 22 32.34 -4.05 -15.35
C MET A 22 31.50 -3.65 -14.12
N CYS A 23 30.94 -4.61 -13.38
CA CYS A 23 29.98 -4.33 -12.29
C CYS A 23 30.61 -3.55 -11.11
N LYS A 24 31.92 -3.73 -10.87
CA LYS A 24 32.76 -3.18 -9.79
C LYS A 24 32.28 -3.55 -8.37
N HIS A 25 33.22 -3.61 -7.43
CA HIS A 25 32.88 -3.72 -6.01
C HIS A 25 32.42 -2.37 -5.47
N ARG A 26 31.11 -2.19 -5.31
CA ARG A 26 30.48 -1.00 -4.70
C ARG A 26 30.11 -1.29 -3.24
N LYS A 27 30.03 -0.24 -2.40
CA LYS A 27 29.83 -0.38 -0.93
C LYS A 27 28.57 -1.18 -0.56
N HIS A 28 27.40 -0.79 -1.07
CA HIS A 28 26.11 -1.42 -0.73
C HIS A 28 25.09 -1.33 -1.90
N PRO A 29 25.33 -1.98 -3.06
CA PRO A 29 24.49 -1.80 -4.25
C PRO A 29 23.03 -2.27 -4.05
N GLY A 30 22.80 -3.30 -3.24
CA GLY A 30 21.46 -3.82 -2.94
C GLY A 30 20.83 -3.32 -1.63
N GLY A 31 21.42 -2.30 -0.98
CA GLY A 31 21.07 -1.85 0.37
C GLY A 31 21.94 -2.45 1.49
N ARG A 32 21.57 -2.20 2.75
CA ARG A 32 22.27 -2.67 3.95
C ARG A 32 21.44 -3.70 4.72
N ARG A 33 22.08 -4.78 5.20
CA ARG A 33 21.43 -5.87 5.96
C ARG A 33 20.19 -6.38 5.19
N ASN A 34 19.07 -6.61 5.87
CA ASN A 34 17.84 -7.18 5.31
C ASN A 34 16.94 -6.12 4.60
N ALA A 35 17.53 -5.02 4.11
CA ALA A 35 16.80 -4.01 3.34
C ALA A 35 16.21 -4.61 2.06
N GLY A 36 15.04 -4.13 1.63
CA GLY A 36 14.41 -4.56 0.38
C GLY A 36 13.78 -5.95 0.40
N GLY A 37 13.68 -6.63 1.56
CA GLY A 37 13.20 -8.01 1.65
C GLY A 37 11.75 -8.27 1.22
N ILE A 38 10.90 -7.23 1.09
CA ILE A 38 9.54 -7.31 0.49
C ILE A 38 9.53 -6.74 -0.95
N ARG A 39 10.61 -6.08 -1.37
CA ARG A 39 10.80 -5.44 -2.69
C ARG A 39 11.81 -6.25 -3.52
N HIS A 40 12.95 -5.67 -3.87
CA HIS A 40 13.95 -6.27 -4.77
C HIS A 40 14.67 -7.51 -4.22
N HIS A 41 14.56 -7.83 -2.93
CA HIS A 41 15.05 -9.08 -2.34
C HIS A 41 13.94 -10.08 -1.99
N ARG A 42 12.70 -9.82 -2.41
CA ARG A 42 11.53 -10.66 -2.07
C ARG A 42 11.72 -12.14 -2.41
N ILE A 43 12.22 -12.45 -3.61
CA ILE A 43 12.45 -13.83 -4.06
C ILE A 43 13.36 -14.61 -3.10
N ASN A 44 14.37 -13.95 -2.51
CA ASN A 44 15.27 -14.58 -1.54
C ASN A 44 14.56 -14.92 -0.21
N PHE A 45 13.70 -14.01 0.27
CA PHE A 45 12.92 -14.24 1.49
C PHE A 45 11.81 -15.27 1.29
N ASP A 46 11.05 -15.17 0.20
CA ASP A 46 9.97 -16.12 -0.12
C ASP A 46 10.53 -17.54 -0.32
N LYS A 47 11.78 -17.69 -0.81
CA LYS A 47 12.44 -18.99 -1.02
C LYS A 47 13.08 -19.60 0.24
N TYR A 48 13.85 -18.82 1.00
CA TYR A 48 14.68 -19.36 2.11
C TYR A 48 14.16 -19.02 3.51
N HIS A 49 13.23 -18.06 3.62
CA HIS A 49 12.74 -17.53 4.88
C HIS A 49 11.20 -17.38 4.90
N PRO A 50 10.43 -18.45 4.57
CA PRO A 50 8.98 -18.41 4.64
C PRO A 50 8.52 -18.06 6.06
N GLY A 51 7.55 -17.15 6.18
CA GLY A 51 7.05 -16.67 7.48
C GLY A 51 7.94 -15.66 8.21
N TYR A 52 9.07 -15.22 7.65
CA TYR A 52 9.92 -14.17 8.25
C TYR A 52 9.20 -12.81 8.33
N PHE A 53 8.32 -12.52 7.38
CA PHE A 53 7.44 -11.35 7.42
C PHE A 53 6.08 -11.70 8.01
N ARG A 54 5.41 -10.67 8.57
CA ARG A 54 4.18 -10.72 9.39
C ARG A 54 4.45 -11.04 10.86
N LYS A 55 3.42 -10.86 11.69
CA LYS A 55 3.40 -11.21 13.12
C LYS A 55 2.29 -12.24 13.32
N VAL A 56 2.54 -13.26 14.14
CA VAL A 56 1.60 -14.37 14.39
C VAL A 56 1.47 -14.55 15.90
N GLY A 57 0.26 -14.87 16.38
CA GLY A 57 -0.01 -15.16 17.78
C GLY A 57 -0.16 -13.93 18.69
N MET A 58 -0.48 -14.19 19.95
CA MET A 58 -0.64 -13.17 21.00
C MET A 58 0.71 -12.78 21.60
N ARG A 59 0.83 -11.52 22.07
CA ARG A 59 2.05 -11.04 22.74
C ARG A 59 2.07 -11.50 24.19
N HIS A 60 3.11 -12.25 24.58
CA HIS A 60 3.34 -12.59 25.99
C HIS A 60 4.29 -11.58 26.64
N TYR A 61 3.74 -10.60 27.36
CA TYR A 61 4.54 -9.64 28.13
C TYR A 61 5.22 -10.31 29.34
N HIS A 62 6.38 -9.78 29.78
CA HIS A 62 7.16 -10.29 30.92
C HIS A 62 7.36 -11.83 30.97
N PHE A 63 7.68 -12.45 29.83
CA PHE A 63 7.84 -13.91 29.73
C PHE A 63 8.95 -14.47 30.64
N LYS A 64 8.56 -15.17 31.71
CA LYS A 64 9.47 -15.84 32.67
C LYS A 64 9.76 -17.27 32.21
N ARG A 65 10.85 -17.47 31.48
CA ARG A 65 11.28 -18.80 30.95
C ARG A 65 11.29 -19.93 31.98
N ASN A 66 11.58 -19.63 33.25
CA ASN A 66 11.66 -20.62 34.33
C ASN A 66 10.29 -21.22 34.69
N GLN A 67 9.17 -20.49 34.48
CA GLN A 67 7.83 -20.99 34.78
C GLN A 67 7.36 -22.04 33.76
N SER A 68 7.87 -21.96 32.52
CA SER A 68 7.60 -22.91 31.44
C SER A 68 8.74 -23.91 31.22
N PHE A 69 9.54 -24.20 32.25
CA PHE A 69 10.69 -25.10 32.13
C PHE A 69 10.28 -26.56 32.39
N CYS A 70 10.09 -27.31 31.30
CA CYS A 70 9.71 -28.72 31.33
C CYS A 70 10.55 -29.54 30.33
N PRO A 71 11.77 -29.98 30.69
CA PRO A 71 12.61 -30.79 29.81
C PRO A 71 12.10 -32.24 29.72
N THR A 72 11.63 -32.64 28.54
CA THR A 72 11.09 -33.99 28.30
C THR A 72 12.20 -35.03 28.08
N VAL A 73 12.07 -36.20 28.70
CA VAL A 73 12.99 -37.35 28.52
C VAL A 73 12.24 -38.54 27.92
N ASN A 74 12.75 -39.08 26.81
CA ASN A 74 12.16 -40.25 26.16
C ASN A 74 12.49 -41.54 26.92
N LEU A 75 11.54 -42.48 26.97
CA LEU A 75 11.65 -43.74 27.73
C LEU A 75 12.95 -44.52 27.46
N ASN A 76 13.34 -44.63 26.19
CA ASN A 76 14.56 -45.34 25.76
C ASN A 76 15.86 -44.76 26.37
N LYS A 77 15.84 -43.51 26.85
CA LYS A 77 17.00 -42.86 27.48
C LYS A 77 17.07 -43.03 28.99
N LEU A 78 16.04 -43.56 29.66
CA LEU A 78 16.08 -43.78 31.11
C LEU A 78 17.17 -44.78 31.53
N TRP A 79 17.41 -45.84 30.76
CA TRP A 79 18.46 -46.82 31.08
C TRP A 79 19.88 -46.23 31.08
N LEU A 80 20.11 -45.11 30.38
CA LEU A 80 21.40 -44.41 30.40
C LEU A 80 21.65 -43.68 31.74
N LEU A 81 20.59 -43.34 32.48
CA LEU A 81 20.70 -42.77 33.84
C LEU A 81 21.07 -43.83 34.89
N VAL A 82 20.91 -45.13 34.58
CA VAL A 82 21.06 -46.24 35.54
C VAL A 82 22.43 -46.92 35.49
N ARG A 83 23.05 -47.05 34.30
CA ARG A 83 24.21 -47.96 34.08
C ARG A 83 25.57 -47.45 34.56
N GLY A 84 25.63 -46.39 35.37
CA GLY A 84 26.89 -45.79 35.83
C GLY A 84 27.68 -46.55 36.90
N THR A 85 27.27 -47.78 37.32
CA THR A 85 27.66 -48.28 38.67
C THR A 85 28.41 -49.62 38.83
N ARG A 86 28.20 -50.73 38.07
CA ARG A 86 28.78 -52.07 38.45
C ARG A 86 29.12 -53.04 37.29
N LYS A 87 30.20 -53.84 37.44
CA LYS A 87 30.62 -55.02 36.61
C LYS A 87 31.60 -55.95 37.39
N THR A 88 31.75 -57.23 36.93
CA THR A 88 32.67 -58.37 37.31
C THR A 88 31.95 -59.55 38.00
N SER A 89 32.32 -60.85 37.88
CA SER A 89 33.00 -61.70 36.86
C SER A 89 32.85 -63.22 37.22
N THR A 90 33.15 -64.16 36.30
CA THR A 90 33.11 -65.66 36.44
C THR A 90 34.52 -66.26 36.79
N PRO A 91 34.98 -67.55 36.55
CA PRO A 91 34.40 -68.89 36.21
C PRO A 91 35.13 -70.13 36.91
N THR A 92 35.11 -71.34 36.29
CA THR A 92 36.15 -72.42 36.23
C THR A 92 35.82 -73.83 36.82
N SER A 93 36.65 -74.86 36.56
CA SER A 93 36.30 -76.31 36.35
C SER A 93 37.44 -77.34 36.69
N VAL A 94 37.21 -78.67 36.54
CA VAL A 94 38.17 -79.79 36.87
C VAL A 94 38.23 -80.91 35.80
N THR A 95 39.26 -81.75 35.87
CA THR A 95 39.66 -82.84 34.95
C THR A 95 39.61 -84.24 35.65
N GLU A 96 40.01 -85.42 35.12
CA GLU A 96 40.79 -85.78 33.92
C GLU A 96 40.42 -87.18 33.32
N GLN A 97 40.42 -88.28 34.11
CA GLN A 97 40.33 -89.69 33.63
C GLN A 97 39.03 -90.08 32.90
N GLU A 98 38.04 -89.21 32.96
CA GLU A 98 36.86 -89.24 32.10
C GLU A 98 37.20 -89.19 30.60
N GLN A 99 38.32 -88.54 30.21
CA GLN A 99 38.63 -88.12 28.83
C GLN A 99 38.55 -89.21 27.74
N GLN A 100 38.94 -90.48 27.99
CA GLN A 100 39.01 -91.49 26.92
C GLN A 100 37.70 -92.24 26.67
N MET A 101 36.90 -92.50 27.72
CA MET A 101 35.52 -92.98 27.53
C MET A 101 34.67 -91.82 26.98
N ASN A 102 34.86 -90.62 27.54
CA ASN A 102 34.23 -89.40 27.03
C ASN A 102 34.70 -89.05 25.62
N GLU A 103 35.85 -89.48 25.09
CA GLU A 103 36.27 -89.13 23.72
C GLU A 103 35.34 -89.79 22.68
N VAL A 104 35.04 -91.08 22.84
CA VAL A 104 34.13 -91.80 21.92
C VAL A 104 32.68 -91.33 22.09
N ASP A 105 32.25 -91.10 23.34
CA ASP A 105 30.91 -90.58 23.61
C ASP A 105 30.76 -89.11 23.17
N THR A 106 31.78 -88.24 23.33
CA THR A 106 31.75 -86.87 22.81
C THR A 106 31.81 -86.82 21.29
N LEU A 107 32.57 -87.71 20.64
CA LEU A 107 32.55 -87.84 19.17
C LEU A 107 31.18 -88.32 18.63
N THR A 108 30.37 -88.98 19.46
CA THR A 108 29.01 -89.43 19.09
C THR A 108 27.94 -88.40 19.47
N LEU A 109 28.11 -87.72 20.61
CA LEU A 109 27.23 -86.65 21.10
C LEU A 109 27.43 -85.34 20.31
N GLN A 110 28.64 -84.99 19.86
CA GLN A 110 28.89 -83.77 19.08
C GLN A 110 28.02 -83.70 17.80
N PRO A 111 27.96 -84.73 16.94
CA PRO A 111 27.02 -84.77 15.81
C PRO A 111 25.56 -84.62 16.24
N GLN A 112 25.14 -85.26 17.33
CA GLN A 112 23.76 -85.17 17.82
C GLN A 112 23.42 -83.75 18.32
N MET A 113 24.30 -83.14 19.11
CA MET A 113 24.16 -81.76 19.59
C MET A 113 24.15 -80.76 18.43
N MET A 114 25.09 -80.87 17.49
CA MET A 114 25.11 -80.07 16.26
C MET A 114 23.82 -80.24 15.44
N THR A 115 23.22 -81.44 15.43
CA THR A 115 21.94 -81.68 14.75
C THR A 115 20.76 -81.05 15.51
N GLN A 116 20.78 -81.09 16.85
CA GLN A 116 19.78 -80.42 17.69
C GLN A 116 19.87 -78.90 17.57
N GLU A 117 21.06 -78.31 17.73
CA GLU A 117 21.30 -76.87 17.54
C GLU A 117 20.85 -76.41 16.15
N ARG A 118 21.18 -77.17 15.09
CA ARG A 118 20.71 -76.90 13.73
C ARG A 118 19.18 -76.93 13.64
N ASN A 119 18.51 -77.86 14.33
CA ASN A 119 17.05 -77.97 14.32
C ASN A 119 16.39 -76.83 15.12
N GLU A 120 16.96 -76.44 16.26
CA GLU A 120 16.52 -75.29 17.06
C GLU A 120 16.70 -73.98 16.29
N LEU A 121 17.87 -73.76 15.67
CA LEU A 121 18.12 -72.62 14.78
C LEU A 121 17.15 -72.59 13.59
N ARG A 122 16.79 -73.76 13.02
CA ARG A 122 15.79 -73.86 11.95
C ARG A 122 14.39 -73.49 12.45
N GLY A 123 14.03 -73.86 13.67
CA GLY A 123 12.78 -73.47 14.32
C GLY A 123 12.69 -71.98 14.65
N ILE A 124 13.79 -71.41 15.16
CA ILE A 124 13.94 -69.96 15.42
C ILE A 124 13.82 -69.18 14.11
N LEU A 125 14.54 -69.60 13.05
CA LEU A 125 14.50 -68.97 11.73
C LEU A 125 13.11 -69.04 11.10
N ALA A 126 12.40 -70.17 11.24
CA ALA A 126 11.04 -70.34 10.72
C ALA A 126 10.00 -69.46 11.43
N ASN A 127 10.13 -69.23 12.74
CA ASN A 127 9.31 -68.25 13.47
C ASN A 127 9.61 -66.81 13.03
N TYR A 128 10.89 -66.45 12.90
CA TYR A 128 11.31 -65.12 12.44
C TYR A 128 10.84 -64.79 11.02
N THR A 129 10.94 -65.74 10.08
CA THR A 129 10.56 -65.51 8.67
C THR A 129 9.05 -65.42 8.47
N ASN A 130 8.25 -66.26 9.13
CA ASN A 130 6.83 -66.40 8.76
C ASN A 130 5.85 -65.57 9.60
N LYS A 131 6.15 -65.28 10.87
CA LYS A 131 5.23 -64.54 11.75
C LYS A 131 5.55 -63.06 11.85
N ASP A 132 6.81 -62.71 12.11
CA ASP A 132 7.17 -61.33 12.46
C ASP A 132 7.12 -60.39 11.23
N LEU A 133 7.72 -60.80 10.10
CA LEU A 133 7.65 -60.02 8.85
C LEU A 133 6.22 -59.86 8.32
N ASN A 134 5.44 -60.94 8.23
CA ASN A 134 4.10 -60.87 7.65
C ASN A 134 3.14 -60.03 8.50
N ASN A 135 3.16 -60.20 9.83
CA ASN A 135 2.31 -59.40 10.73
C ASN A 135 2.68 -57.91 10.68
N ARG A 136 3.99 -57.60 10.61
CA ARG A 136 4.47 -56.23 10.51
C ARG A 136 4.13 -55.59 9.16
N LEU A 137 4.34 -56.30 8.04
CA LEU A 137 3.96 -55.81 6.70
C LEU A 137 2.45 -55.60 6.59
N ASN A 138 1.62 -56.47 7.18
CA ASN A 138 0.17 -56.30 7.21
C ASN A 138 -0.24 -55.06 8.03
N PHE A 139 0.37 -54.81 9.18
CA PHE A 139 0.10 -53.61 9.99
C PHE A 139 0.55 -52.32 9.29
N GLU A 140 1.74 -52.32 8.68
CA GLU A 140 2.24 -51.19 7.87
C GLU A 140 1.30 -50.93 6.68
N LEU A 141 0.82 -51.97 5.98
CA LEU A 141 -0.15 -51.87 4.89
C LEU A 141 -1.52 -51.34 5.36
N GLU A 142 -2.01 -51.77 6.52
CA GLU A 142 -3.29 -51.33 7.07
C GLU A 142 -3.25 -49.85 7.49
N MET A 143 -2.15 -49.39 8.08
CA MET A 143 -1.93 -47.95 8.32
C MET A 143 -1.89 -47.15 7.01
N VAL A 144 -1.13 -47.61 6.01
CA VAL A 144 -1.04 -46.94 4.70
C VAL A 144 -2.40 -46.89 3.99
N ASN A 145 -3.22 -47.94 4.11
CA ASN A 145 -4.58 -47.95 3.58
C ASN A 145 -5.50 -46.94 4.30
N MET A 146 -5.37 -46.80 5.63
CA MET A 146 -6.10 -45.79 6.41
C MET A 146 -5.68 -44.36 6.06
N GLU A 147 -4.38 -44.11 5.87
CA GLU A 147 -3.86 -42.83 5.39
C GLU A 147 -4.33 -42.53 3.96
N HIS A 148 -4.24 -43.51 3.04
CA HIS A 148 -4.72 -43.36 1.67
C HIS A 148 -6.22 -43.04 1.63
N LYS A 149 -7.05 -43.74 2.40
CA LYS A 149 -8.49 -43.48 2.49
C LYS A 149 -8.79 -42.07 2.98
N LYS A 150 -8.02 -41.56 3.96
CA LYS A 150 -8.12 -40.18 4.42
C LYS A 150 -7.73 -39.17 3.34
N VAL A 151 -6.59 -39.38 2.69
CA VAL A 151 -6.10 -38.53 1.58
C VAL A 151 -7.10 -38.51 0.42
N MET A 152 -7.75 -39.62 0.10
CA MET A 152 -8.80 -39.70 -0.93
C MET A 152 -10.08 -38.93 -0.55
N LEU A 153 -10.47 -38.91 0.73
CA LEU A 153 -11.59 -38.09 1.21
C LEU A 153 -11.26 -36.59 1.13
N ASP A 154 -10.03 -36.20 1.51
CA ASP A 154 -9.57 -34.82 1.37
C ASP A 154 -9.52 -34.40 -0.13
N LEU A 155 -9.01 -35.28 -1.01
CA LEU A 155 -9.05 -35.12 -2.47
C LEU A 155 -10.47 -34.96 -3.02
N GLN A 156 -11.47 -35.63 -2.45
CA GLN A 156 -12.87 -35.49 -2.86
C GLN A 156 -13.47 -34.12 -2.45
N LYS A 157 -12.89 -33.45 -1.44
CA LYS A 157 -13.33 -32.13 -0.95
C LYS A 157 -12.84 -30.99 -1.84
N PHE A 158 -11.59 -31.04 -2.31
CA PHE A 158 -10.97 -30.00 -3.15
C PHE A 158 -11.81 -29.56 -4.36
N PRO A 159 -12.40 -30.45 -5.19
CA PRO A 159 -13.23 -30.04 -6.34
C PRO A 159 -14.44 -29.16 -5.98
N LYS A 160 -14.99 -29.30 -4.76
CA LYS A 160 -16.11 -28.46 -4.28
C LYS A 160 -15.61 -27.07 -3.91
N GLU A 161 -14.49 -26.99 -3.19
CA GLU A 161 -13.85 -25.72 -2.79
C GLU A 161 -13.32 -24.94 -4.02
N ILE A 162 -12.72 -25.63 -4.99
CA ILE A 162 -12.30 -25.07 -6.27
C ILE A 162 -13.52 -24.53 -7.03
N ARG A 163 -14.65 -25.25 -7.04
CA ARG A 163 -15.87 -24.77 -7.70
C ARG A 163 -16.44 -23.53 -7.02
N GLU A 164 -16.55 -23.54 -5.69
CA GLU A 164 -17.08 -22.40 -4.92
C GLU A 164 -16.20 -21.15 -5.07
N THR A 165 -14.88 -21.30 -5.00
CA THR A 165 -13.94 -20.20 -5.23
C THR A 165 -14.00 -19.68 -6.68
N LEU A 166 -14.17 -20.56 -7.68
CA LEU A 166 -14.37 -20.14 -9.07
C LEU A 166 -15.67 -19.33 -9.27
N TYR A 167 -16.77 -19.66 -8.60
CA TYR A 167 -18.00 -18.85 -8.68
C TYR A 167 -17.78 -17.46 -8.07
N LYS A 168 -17.17 -17.37 -6.87
CA LYS A 168 -16.83 -16.08 -6.23
C LYS A 168 -15.87 -15.24 -7.08
N CYS A 169 -14.90 -15.87 -7.75
CA CYS A 169 -14.01 -15.17 -8.69
C CYS A 169 -14.76 -14.60 -9.90
N LYS A 170 -15.79 -15.28 -10.42
CA LYS A 170 -16.62 -14.76 -11.53
C LYS A 170 -17.43 -13.53 -11.11
N GLU A 171 -18.12 -13.62 -9.98
CA GLU A 171 -18.90 -12.53 -9.39
C GLU A 171 -18.03 -11.27 -9.21
N LEU A 172 -16.84 -11.42 -8.61
CA LEU A 172 -15.87 -10.33 -8.47
C LEU A 172 -15.37 -9.77 -9.82
N THR A 173 -15.24 -10.59 -10.87
CA THR A 173 -14.89 -10.06 -12.21
C THR A 173 -16.03 -9.27 -12.85
N GLU A 174 -17.28 -9.68 -12.64
CA GLU A 174 -18.45 -8.96 -13.12
C GLU A 174 -18.58 -7.60 -12.40
N GLU A 175 -18.47 -7.57 -11.07
CA GLU A 175 -18.41 -6.33 -10.28
C GLU A 175 -17.28 -5.39 -10.75
N THR A 176 -16.09 -5.94 -11.04
CA THR A 176 -14.94 -5.16 -11.52
C THR A 176 -15.22 -4.51 -12.89
N VAL A 177 -15.90 -5.23 -13.79
CA VAL A 177 -16.30 -4.70 -15.10
C VAL A 177 -17.37 -3.61 -14.92
N SER A 178 -18.38 -3.82 -14.08
CA SER A 178 -19.41 -2.82 -13.78
C SER A 178 -18.82 -1.54 -13.17
N TYR A 179 -17.90 -1.66 -12.21
CA TYR A 179 -17.20 -0.51 -11.64
C TYR A 179 -16.36 0.23 -12.69
N SER A 180 -15.67 -0.50 -13.58
CA SER A 180 -14.90 0.09 -14.68
C SER A 180 -15.80 0.90 -15.63
N ILE A 181 -16.96 0.36 -16.03
CA ILE A 181 -17.92 1.05 -16.91
C ILE A 181 -18.42 2.34 -16.22
N LEU A 182 -18.86 2.26 -14.97
CA LEU A 182 -19.35 3.41 -14.21
C LEU A 182 -18.27 4.47 -13.97
N HIS A 183 -17.02 4.06 -13.73
CA HIS A 183 -15.89 4.98 -13.61
C HIS A 183 -15.64 5.75 -14.91
N ASN A 184 -15.69 5.07 -16.06
CA ASN A 184 -15.53 5.72 -17.37
C ASN A 184 -16.69 6.69 -17.68
N GLN A 185 -17.93 6.36 -17.30
CA GLN A 185 -19.07 7.27 -17.40
C GLN A 185 -18.87 8.54 -16.57
N LEU A 186 -18.55 8.40 -15.27
CA LEU A 186 -18.28 9.55 -14.38
C LEU A 186 -17.10 10.41 -14.85
N LEU A 187 -16.06 9.81 -15.46
CA LEU A 187 -14.96 10.56 -16.07
C LEU A 187 -15.45 11.40 -17.25
N SER A 188 -16.30 10.85 -18.13
CA SER A 188 -16.86 11.59 -19.28
C SER A 188 -17.79 12.73 -18.86
N GLU A 189 -18.62 12.52 -17.83
CA GLU A 189 -19.48 13.55 -17.23
C GLU A 189 -18.65 14.67 -16.61
N ARG A 190 -17.58 14.31 -15.88
CA ARG A 190 -16.63 15.27 -15.31
C ARG A 190 -15.95 16.12 -16.39
N THR A 191 -15.57 15.55 -17.53
CA THR A 191 -14.97 16.33 -18.64
C THR A 191 -15.99 17.27 -19.26
N GLN A 192 -17.21 16.82 -19.54
CA GLN A 192 -18.27 17.69 -20.08
C GLN A 192 -18.63 18.84 -19.12
N LEU A 193 -18.69 18.58 -17.82
CA LEU A 193 -18.96 19.62 -16.82
C LEU A 193 -17.80 20.63 -16.74
N LYS A 194 -16.55 20.16 -16.81
CA LYS A 194 -15.36 21.03 -16.84
C LYS A 194 -15.35 21.95 -18.07
N GLU A 195 -15.73 21.43 -19.24
CA GLU A 195 -15.87 22.21 -20.48
C GLU A 195 -16.97 23.27 -20.35
N LYS A 196 -18.16 22.91 -19.85
CA LYS A 196 -19.26 23.85 -19.57
C LYS A 196 -18.84 24.98 -18.62
N VAL A 197 -18.14 24.65 -17.53
CA VAL A 197 -17.60 25.65 -16.59
C VAL A 197 -16.56 26.56 -17.27
N SER A 198 -15.73 26.02 -18.16
CA SER A 198 -14.77 26.82 -18.93
C SER A 198 -15.46 27.78 -19.90
N MET A 199 -16.53 27.36 -20.56
CA MET A 199 -17.33 28.20 -21.46
C MET A 199 -18.00 29.36 -20.69
N LEU A 200 -18.71 29.04 -19.60
CA LEU A 200 -19.37 30.04 -18.74
C LEU A 200 -18.38 31.06 -18.14
N ARG A 201 -17.16 30.61 -17.80
CA ARG A 201 -16.08 31.51 -17.34
C ARG A 201 -15.64 32.49 -18.44
N GLU A 202 -15.60 32.08 -19.70
CA GLU A 202 -15.25 32.98 -20.81
C GLU A 202 -16.40 33.92 -21.18
N GLU A 203 -17.65 33.48 -21.08
CA GLU A 203 -18.83 34.34 -21.21
C GLU A 203 -18.87 35.42 -20.11
N ASN A 204 -18.64 35.05 -18.84
CA ASN A 204 -18.53 36.01 -17.74
C ASN A 204 -17.37 37.02 -17.94
N ARG A 205 -16.25 36.61 -18.55
CA ARG A 205 -15.16 37.54 -18.92
C ARG A 205 -15.59 38.53 -20.00
N LYS A 206 -16.41 38.13 -20.98
CA LYS A 206 -16.95 39.03 -22.00
C LYS A 206 -17.91 40.04 -21.39
N LEU A 207 -18.87 39.57 -20.60
CA LEU A 207 -19.83 40.42 -19.88
C LEU A 207 -19.12 41.44 -18.97
N ARG A 208 -18.04 41.07 -18.28
CA ARG A 208 -17.20 42.01 -17.52
C ARG A 208 -16.56 43.09 -18.40
N ARG A 209 -16.08 42.76 -19.61
CA ARG A 209 -15.54 43.76 -20.55
C ARG A 209 -16.63 44.71 -21.07
N GLU A 210 -17.81 44.18 -21.37
CA GLU A 210 -18.97 44.98 -21.79
C GLU A 210 -19.42 45.93 -20.68
N GLN A 211 -19.47 45.46 -19.42
CA GLN A 211 -19.76 46.27 -18.25
C GLN A 211 -18.76 47.43 -18.07
N ILE A 212 -17.46 47.16 -18.18
CA ILE A 212 -16.41 48.20 -18.11
C ILE A 212 -16.57 49.21 -19.26
N SER A 213 -16.80 48.73 -20.49
CA SER A 213 -17.01 49.62 -21.65
C SER A 213 -18.25 50.52 -21.49
N LEU A 214 -19.32 50.01 -20.89
CA LEU A 214 -20.51 50.79 -20.56
C LEU A 214 -20.21 51.81 -19.46
N GLN A 215 -19.51 51.42 -18.39
CA GLN A 215 -19.07 52.32 -17.32
C GLN A 215 -18.23 53.49 -17.86
N GLU A 216 -17.23 53.22 -18.72
CA GLU A 216 -16.47 54.26 -19.41
C GLU A 216 -17.35 55.19 -20.26
N SER A 217 -18.40 54.66 -20.91
CA SER A 217 -19.32 55.47 -21.71
C SER A 217 -20.19 56.38 -20.84
N CYS A 218 -20.67 55.88 -19.70
CA CYS A 218 -21.44 56.64 -18.73
C CYS A 218 -20.59 57.77 -18.13
N GLU A 219 -19.33 57.48 -17.79
CA GLU A 219 -18.38 58.47 -17.28
C GLU A 219 -18.09 59.57 -18.32
N LYS A 220 -17.92 59.21 -19.60
CA LYS A 220 -17.79 60.19 -20.70
C LYS A 220 -19.03 61.09 -20.82
N VAL A 221 -20.24 60.53 -20.69
CA VAL A 221 -21.49 61.30 -20.70
C VAL A 221 -21.59 62.22 -19.47
N LYS A 222 -21.21 61.76 -18.28
CA LYS A 222 -21.17 62.58 -17.07
C LYS A 222 -20.28 63.80 -17.24
N ASN A 223 -19.02 63.59 -17.67
CA ASN A 223 -18.08 64.69 -17.94
C ASN A 223 -18.62 65.70 -18.97
N LEU A 224 -19.33 65.25 -20.02
CA LEU A 224 -19.98 66.14 -20.99
C LEU A 224 -21.17 66.92 -20.40
N CYS A 225 -21.93 66.32 -19.46
CA CYS A 225 -22.99 67.01 -18.73
C CYS A 225 -22.43 68.08 -17.81
N ASP A 226 -21.31 67.81 -17.13
CA ASP A 226 -20.63 68.76 -16.25
C ASP A 226 -20.03 69.93 -17.06
N GLU A 227 -19.35 69.66 -18.18
CA GLU A 227 -18.83 70.69 -19.11
C GLU A 227 -19.97 71.58 -19.68
N ALA A 228 -21.11 70.97 -20.02
CA ALA A 228 -22.30 71.71 -20.45
C ALA A 228 -22.90 72.56 -19.32
N HIS A 229 -22.89 72.06 -18.08
CA HIS A 229 -23.35 72.79 -16.90
C HIS A 229 -22.48 74.02 -16.62
N GLU A 230 -21.15 73.88 -16.66
CA GLU A 230 -20.21 75.00 -16.51
C GLU A 230 -20.45 76.09 -17.56
N LYS A 231 -20.54 75.72 -18.85
CA LYS A 231 -20.82 76.68 -19.93
C LYS A 231 -22.16 77.40 -19.76
N ILE A 232 -23.20 76.70 -19.29
CA ILE A 232 -24.50 77.33 -18.97
C ILE A 232 -24.35 78.30 -17.80
N TYR A 233 -23.58 77.94 -16.78
CA TYR A 233 -23.32 78.79 -15.61
C TYR A 233 -22.55 80.07 -15.98
N GLU A 234 -21.49 79.96 -16.80
CA GLU A 234 -20.74 81.09 -17.35
C GLU A 234 -21.64 82.03 -18.16
N LEU A 235 -22.40 81.49 -19.12
CA LEU A 235 -23.35 82.29 -19.93
C LEU A 235 -24.41 82.99 -19.05
N CYS A 236 -24.90 82.32 -18.00
CA CYS A 236 -25.82 82.93 -17.05
C CYS A 236 -25.16 84.03 -16.20
N ALA A 237 -23.85 83.92 -15.91
CA ALA A 237 -23.10 84.95 -15.19
C ALA A 237 -22.83 86.18 -16.07
N GLU A 238 -22.46 85.98 -17.34
CA GLU A 238 -22.32 87.07 -18.33
C GLU A 238 -23.64 87.81 -18.57
N GLU A 239 -24.75 87.08 -18.70
CA GLU A 239 -26.07 87.66 -18.93
C GLU A 239 -26.56 88.46 -17.71
N ARG A 240 -26.25 88.02 -16.48
CA ARG A 240 -26.43 88.83 -15.26
C ARG A 240 -25.63 90.13 -15.32
N GLN A 241 -24.32 90.05 -15.57
CA GLN A 241 -23.45 91.23 -15.67
C GLN A 241 -23.87 92.20 -16.78
N ARG A 242 -24.48 91.72 -17.88
CA ARG A 242 -25.08 92.56 -18.91
C ARG A 242 -26.34 93.25 -18.41
N LEU A 243 -27.27 92.51 -17.81
CA LEU A 243 -28.54 93.07 -17.33
C LEU A 243 -28.34 94.10 -16.21
N ASP A 244 -27.37 93.89 -15.32
CA ASP A 244 -26.99 94.84 -14.27
C ASP A 244 -26.44 96.17 -14.84
N LYS A 245 -25.82 96.15 -16.04
CA LYS A 245 -25.37 97.37 -16.74
C LYS A 245 -26.50 98.14 -17.44
N PHE A 246 -27.64 97.51 -17.70
CA PHE A 246 -28.78 98.12 -18.40
C PHE A 246 -29.94 98.55 -17.49
N GLY A 247 -29.86 98.30 -16.18
CA GLY A 247 -30.78 98.89 -15.19
C GLY A 247 -32.24 98.42 -15.28
N LEU A 248 -32.48 97.18 -15.73
CA LEU A 248 -33.84 96.63 -15.84
C LEU A 248 -34.41 96.15 -14.48
N PRO A 249 -35.74 96.21 -14.26
CA PRO A 249 -36.35 95.80 -12.99
C PRO A 249 -36.13 94.33 -12.62
N LEU A 250 -35.84 94.10 -11.34
CA LEU A 250 -35.41 92.81 -10.76
C LEU A 250 -36.34 91.61 -11.02
N GLU A 251 -37.63 91.83 -11.32
CA GLU A 251 -38.61 90.77 -11.55
C GLU A 251 -38.50 90.15 -12.95
N MET A 252 -38.24 90.97 -13.98
CA MET A 252 -38.01 90.46 -15.35
C MET A 252 -36.71 89.64 -15.45
N GLN A 253 -35.70 90.00 -14.66
CA GLN A 253 -34.42 89.30 -14.57
C GLN A 253 -34.57 87.89 -13.95
N LYS A 254 -35.56 87.69 -13.07
CA LYS A 254 -35.81 86.39 -12.40
C LYS A 254 -36.48 85.37 -13.32
N CYS A 255 -37.47 85.79 -14.13
CA CYS A 255 -38.20 84.87 -15.02
C CYS A 255 -37.31 84.21 -16.09
N SER A 256 -36.36 84.93 -16.68
CA SER A 256 -35.45 84.38 -17.71
C SER A 256 -34.41 83.41 -17.13
N LEU A 257 -33.88 83.69 -15.93
CA LEU A 257 -32.87 82.86 -15.25
C LEU A 257 -33.47 81.60 -14.59
N SER A 258 -34.74 81.64 -14.17
CA SER A 258 -35.44 80.49 -13.57
C SER A 258 -35.57 79.31 -14.53
N TYR A 259 -35.77 79.58 -15.83
CA TYR A 259 -35.93 78.53 -16.85
C TYR A 259 -34.60 77.83 -17.18
N LYS A 260 -33.50 78.60 -17.28
CA LYS A 260 -32.17 78.07 -17.65
C LYS A 260 -31.50 77.24 -16.54
N SER A 261 -31.76 77.56 -15.27
CA SER A 261 -31.09 76.93 -14.11
C SER A 261 -31.72 75.63 -13.62
N THR A 262 -32.98 75.36 -13.94
CA THR A 262 -33.73 74.22 -13.38
C THR A 262 -33.51 72.91 -14.15
N LEU A 263 -33.28 72.98 -15.47
CA LEU A 263 -33.13 71.81 -16.34
C LEU A 263 -31.81 71.03 -16.11
N PRO A 264 -30.61 71.66 -16.10
CA PRO A 264 -29.34 70.92 -15.94
C PRO A 264 -29.23 70.22 -14.57
N GLY A 265 -29.58 70.96 -13.50
CA GLY A 265 -29.46 70.47 -12.13
C GLY A 265 -30.47 69.39 -11.72
N ALA A 266 -31.48 69.12 -12.54
CA ALA A 266 -32.38 67.97 -12.38
C ALA A 266 -31.81 66.71 -13.02
N VAL A 267 -31.26 66.82 -14.23
CA VAL A 267 -30.66 65.71 -14.99
C VAL A 267 -29.44 65.13 -14.25
N ILE A 268 -28.54 65.99 -13.78
CA ILE A 268 -27.33 65.57 -13.02
C ILE A 268 -27.73 64.77 -11.78
N ARG A 269 -28.70 65.26 -10.98
CA ARG A 269 -29.19 64.55 -9.78
C ARG A 269 -29.81 63.20 -10.10
N THR A 270 -30.53 63.06 -11.21
CA THR A 270 -31.07 61.75 -11.62
C THR A 270 -29.99 60.75 -12.03
N ILE A 271 -28.87 61.23 -12.57
CA ILE A 271 -27.70 60.40 -12.90
C ILE A 271 -26.99 59.98 -11.60
N ASP A 272 -26.64 60.92 -10.72
CA ASP A 272 -25.91 60.63 -9.48
C ASP A 272 -26.69 59.71 -8.52
N LEU A 273 -28.00 59.91 -8.36
CA LEU A 273 -28.87 59.02 -7.56
C LEU A 273 -28.98 57.59 -8.10
N SER A 274 -28.61 57.36 -9.37
CA SER A 274 -28.55 56.02 -9.97
C SER A 274 -27.17 55.37 -9.87
N HIS A 275 -26.10 56.19 -9.75
CA HIS A 275 -24.72 55.76 -9.90
C HIS A 275 -24.00 55.41 -8.59
N SER A 276 -24.24 56.14 -7.49
CA SER A 276 -23.42 56.02 -6.26
C SER A 276 -23.55 54.63 -5.60
N ASP A 277 -24.71 54.33 -5.01
CA ASP A 277 -24.79 53.27 -4.00
C ASP A 277 -24.95 51.84 -4.57
N ARG A 278 -25.29 51.70 -5.86
CA ARG A 278 -25.41 50.37 -6.49
C ARG A 278 -24.13 49.91 -7.16
N PHE A 279 -23.32 50.84 -7.68
CA PHE A 279 -22.19 50.50 -8.53
C PHE A 279 -20.94 50.17 -7.70
N GLU A 280 -20.65 50.92 -6.62
CA GLU A 280 -19.53 50.60 -5.73
C GLU A 280 -19.72 49.25 -5.01
N ASN A 281 -20.94 48.97 -4.52
CA ASN A 281 -21.27 47.67 -3.93
C ASN A 281 -21.09 46.52 -4.94
N LEU A 282 -21.57 46.68 -6.18
CA LEU A 282 -21.35 45.68 -7.25
C LEU A 282 -19.87 45.49 -7.58
N GLN A 283 -19.06 46.55 -7.55
CA GLN A 283 -17.64 46.48 -7.86
C GLN A 283 -16.85 45.77 -6.74
N HIS A 284 -17.12 46.08 -5.48
CA HIS A 284 -16.56 45.42 -4.31
C HIS A 284 -16.91 43.92 -4.26
N ASP A 285 -18.16 43.56 -4.53
CA ASP A 285 -18.59 42.17 -4.61
C ASP A 285 -17.97 41.42 -5.81
N LEU A 286 -17.74 42.10 -6.95
CA LEU A 286 -17.04 41.53 -8.12
C LEU A 286 -15.55 41.26 -7.87
N GLU A 287 -14.89 42.13 -7.09
CA GLU A 287 -13.48 42.01 -6.71
C GLU A 287 -13.28 40.85 -5.72
N LEU A 288 -14.13 40.76 -4.70
CA LEU A 288 -14.16 39.62 -3.77
C LEU A 288 -14.35 38.28 -4.50
N ALA A 289 -15.25 38.24 -5.49
CA ALA A 289 -15.47 37.05 -6.32
C ALA A 289 -14.23 36.65 -7.13
N THR A 290 -13.48 37.62 -7.70
CA THR A 290 -12.23 37.32 -8.43
C THR A 290 -11.13 36.79 -7.52
N VAL A 291 -10.96 37.37 -6.32
CA VAL A 291 -9.94 36.91 -5.36
C VAL A 291 -10.24 35.49 -4.87
N GLN A 292 -11.51 35.13 -4.67
CA GLN A 292 -11.89 33.75 -4.37
C GLN A 292 -11.60 32.78 -5.55
N ASP A 293 -11.94 33.14 -6.79
CA ASP A 293 -11.73 32.28 -7.96
C ASP A 293 -10.23 32.01 -8.24
N GLU A 294 -9.35 33.00 -8.05
CA GLU A 294 -7.90 32.82 -8.17
C GLU A 294 -7.34 31.90 -7.07
N SER A 295 -7.82 32.04 -5.83
CA SER A 295 -7.41 31.15 -4.73
C SER A 295 -7.81 29.68 -4.99
N LEU A 296 -9.00 29.44 -5.55
CA LEU A 296 -9.48 28.11 -5.90
C LEU A 296 -8.63 27.46 -6.99
N LEU A 297 -8.33 28.21 -8.06
CA LEU A 297 -7.42 27.75 -9.13
C LEU A 297 -6.04 27.34 -8.60
N GLN A 298 -5.51 28.08 -7.63
CA GLN A 298 -4.22 27.77 -7.01
C GLN A 298 -4.27 26.47 -6.18
N THR A 299 -5.39 26.20 -5.49
CA THR A 299 -5.57 24.94 -4.72
C THR A 299 -5.83 23.71 -5.59
N ASP A 300 -6.43 23.86 -6.77
CA ASP A 300 -6.67 22.75 -7.69
C ASP A 300 -5.41 22.36 -8.50
N LEU A 301 -4.54 23.32 -8.81
CA LEU A 301 -3.21 23.07 -9.41
C LEU A 301 -2.26 22.32 -8.45
N LEU A 302 -2.42 22.51 -7.14
CA LEU A 302 -1.62 21.81 -6.11
C LEU A 302 -2.12 20.40 -5.76
N LYS A 303 -3.20 19.93 -6.40
CA LYS A 303 -3.83 18.60 -6.16
C LYS A 303 -3.72 17.63 -7.35
N GLN A 304 -2.93 17.97 -8.37
CA GLN A 304 -2.53 17.07 -9.46
C GLN A 304 -1.15 16.47 -9.20
#